data_AF-A0A7C3ADY9-F1
#
_entry.id   AF-A0A7C3ADY9-F1
#
_cell.length_a   1.000
_cell.length_b   1.000
_cell.length_c   1.000
_cell.angle_alpha   90.00
_cell.angle_beta   90.00
_cell.angle_gamma   90.00
#
_symmetry.space_group_name_H-M   'P 1'
#
loop_
_entity.id
_entity.type
_entity.pdbx_description
1 polymer ?
#
loop_
_entity_poly.entity_id
_entity_poly.type
_entity_poly.pdbx_seq_one_letter_code
_entity_poly.pdbx_strand_id
1 'polypeptide(L)' 'IVLLTETEIEESIRLLFEQHRLVVEGSGALGVGGLLKRKERFKGKKVVAVVCGRNIDLEVFKRIIQ' A
#
# COMPACT_ATOMS: atom_id res chain seq x y z
N ILE A 1 12.43 -11.52 -4.29
CA ILE A 1 12.26 -10.05 -4.32
C ILE A 1 11.00 -9.74 -5.16
N VAL A 2 10.18 -8.78 -4.73
CA VAL A 2 9.01 -8.28 -5.49
C VAL A 2 9.24 -6.80 -5.71
N LEU A 3 9.08 -6.35 -6.95
CA LEU A 3 9.19 -4.94 -7.31
C LEU A 3 7.78 -4.40 -7.56
N LEU A 4 7.55 -3.17 -7.11
CA LEU A 4 6.33 -2.42 -7.37
C LEU A 4 6.65 -1.24 -8.29
N THR A 5 5.73 -0.90 -9.19
CA THR A 5 5.72 0.38 -9.89
C THR A 5 5.19 1.47 -8.96
N GLU A 6 5.45 2.73 -9.29
CA GLU A 6 4.86 3.86 -8.54
C GLU A 6 3.33 3.76 -8.49
N THR A 7 2.67 3.39 -9.60
CA THR A 7 1.22 3.18 -9.64
C THR A 7 0.75 2.12 -8.64
N GLU A 8 1.43 0.98 -8.54
CA GLU A 8 1.07 -0.09 -7.58
C GLU A 8 1.27 0.37 -6.12
N ILE A 9 2.26 1.24 -5.87
CA ILE A 9 2.47 1.85 -4.55
C ILE A 9 1.32 2.83 -4.23
N GLU A 10 0.96 3.70 -5.17
CA GLU A 10 -0.15 4.66 -5.03
C GLU A 10 -1.49 3.95 -4.79
N GLU A 11 -1.78 2.87 -5.53
CA GLU A 11 -2.97 2.02 -5.30
C GLU A 11 -3.01 1.45 -3.88
N SER A 12 -1.85 1.05 -3.35
CA SER A 12 -1.74 0.49 -2.01
C SER A 12 -1.98 1.55 -0.92
N ILE A 13 -1.44 2.76 -1.12
CA ILE A 13 -1.70 3.92 -0.26
C ILE A 13 -3.19 4.25 -0.28
N ARG A 14 -3.79 4.34 -1.47
CA ARG A 14 -5.23 4.62 -1.64
C ARG A 14 -6.10 3.58 -0.92
N LEU A 15 -5.81 2.29 -1.09
CA LEU A 15 -6.53 1.21 -0.42
C LEU A 15 -6.42 1.32 1.12
N LEU A 16 -5.22 1.57 1.64
CA LEU A 16 -4.98 1.75 3.08
C LEU A 16 -5.76 2.95 3.64
N PHE A 17 -5.85 4.03 2.89
CA PHE A 17 -6.63 5.20 3.30
C PHE A 17 -8.15 4.95 3.22
N GLU A 18 -8.66 4.50 2.08
CA GLU A 18 -10.10 4.37 1.84
C GLU A 18 -10.74 3.30 2.72
N GLN A 19 -10.08 2.15 2.85
CA GLN A 19 -10.65 0.97 3.52
C GLN A 19 -10.27 0.88 4.99
N HIS A 20 -9.08 1.37 5.36
CA HIS A 20 -8.55 1.23 6.71
C HIS A 20 -8.34 2.55 7.45
N ARG A 21 -8.58 3.70 6.79
CA ARG A 21 -8.37 5.05 7.35
C ARG A 21 -6.94 5.29 7.83
N LEU A 22 -5.98 4.61 7.21
CA LEU A 22 -4.56 4.76 7.50
C LEU A 22 -3.90 5.72 6.52
N VAL A 23 -3.21 6.73 7.05
CA VAL A 23 -2.29 7.57 6.27
C VAL A 23 -0.91 6.93 6.32
N VAL A 24 -0.36 6.63 5.16
CA VAL A 24 0.88 5.86 5.00
C VAL A 24 1.79 6.49 3.96
N GLU A 25 3.10 6.33 4.16
CA GLU A 25 4.11 6.68 3.16
C GLU A 25 4.34 5.54 2.15
N GLY A 26 5.02 5.84 1.04
CA GLY A 26 5.27 4.85 -0.03
C GLY A 26 6.00 3.59 0.45
N SER A 27 7.05 3.74 1.25
CA SER A 27 7.76 2.63 1.91
C SER A 27 6.84 1.79 2.79
N GLY A 28 5.92 2.44 3.50
CA GLY A 28 4.97 1.79 4.41
C GLY A 28 3.88 0.99 3.72
N ALA A 29 3.58 1.32 2.47
CA ALA A 29 2.56 0.64 1.66
C ALA A 29 3.11 -0.60 0.91
N LEU A 30 4.43 -0.77 0.81
CA LEU A 30 5.06 -1.83 0.00
C LEU A 30 4.61 -3.25 0.39
N GLY A 31 4.42 -3.50 1.69
CA GLY A 31 3.96 -4.79 2.19
C GLY A 31 2.56 -5.16 1.65
N VAL A 32 1.65 -4.19 1.64
CA VAL A 32 0.29 -4.35 1.10
C VAL A 32 0.33 -4.46 -0.43
N GLY A 33 1.09 -3.59 -1.11
CA GLY A 33 1.21 -3.66 -2.56
C GLY A 33 1.79 -4.96 -3.08
N GLY A 34 2.78 -5.53 -2.38
CA GLY A 34 3.33 -6.84 -2.69
C GLY A 34 2.30 -7.96 -2.56
N LEU A 35 1.40 -7.89 -1.57
CA LEU A 35 0.29 -8.83 -1.41
C LEU A 35 -0.75 -8.67 -2.51
N LEU A 36 -1.12 -7.44 -2.87
CA LEU A 36 -2.09 -7.15 -3.93
C LEU A 36 -1.57 -7.62 -5.30
N LYS A 37 -0.33 -7.27 -5.67
CA LYS A 37 0.32 -7.68 -6.92
C LYS A 37 0.38 -9.20 -7.11
N ARG A 38 0.45 -9.95 -6.01
CA ARG A 38 0.52 -11.43 -6.02
C ARG A 38 -0.65 -12.08 -5.30
N LYS A 39 -1.84 -11.47 -5.34
CA LYS A 39 -3.03 -11.93 -4.63
C LYS A 39 -3.32 -13.43 -4.82
N GLU A 40 -3.23 -13.93 -6.05
CA GLU A 40 -3.47 -15.36 -6.35
C GLU A 40 -2.51 -16.30 -5.60
N ARG A 41 -1.26 -15.90 -5.36
CA ARG A 41 -0.28 -16.70 -4.60
C ARG A 41 -0.69 -16.90 -3.13
N PHE A 42 -1.48 -15.97 -2.60
CA PHE A 42 -1.90 -15.92 -1.20
C PHE A 42 -3.36 -16.35 -1.00
N LYS A 43 -4.06 -16.74 -2.05
CA LYS A 43 -5.44 -17.22 -1.98
C LYS A 43 -5.58 -18.40 -1.01
N GLY A 44 -6.57 -18.34 -0.12
CA GLY A 44 -6.83 -19.36 0.89
C GLY A 44 -5.82 -19.40 2.06
N LYS A 45 -4.86 -18.48 2.12
CA LYS A 45 -3.89 -18.39 3.22
C LYS A 45 -4.25 -17.26 4.16
N LYS A 46 -3.88 -17.41 5.44
CA LYS A 46 -3.87 -16.31 6.40
C LYS A 46 -2.56 -15.55 6.25
N VAL A 47 -2.64 -14.26 5.93
CA VAL A 47 -1.48 -13.39 5.71
C VAL A 47 -1.59 -12.15 6.56
N VAL A 48 -0.44 -11.62 6.99
CA VAL A 48 -0.32 -10.36 7.73
C VAL A 48 0.65 -9.48 6.96
N ALA A 49 0.27 -8.22 6.74
CA ALA A 49 1.17 -7.17 6.28
C ALA A 49 1.53 -6.25 7.44
N VAL A 50 2.81 -5.92 7.55
CA VAL A 50 3.27 -4.85 8.42
C VAL A 50 3.17 -3.55 7.64
N VAL A 51 2.49 -2.58 8.22
CA VAL A 51 2.42 -1.20 7.71
C VAL A 51 3.24 -0.35 8.65
N CYS A 52 4.28 0.29 8.13
CA CYS A 52 5.22 1.10 8.92
C CYS A 52 5.47 2.46 8.26
N GLY A 53 5.52 3.53 9.06
CA GLY A 53 5.78 4.88 8.55
C GLY A 53 4.54 5.59 8.01
N ARG A 54 4.55 6.92 8.17
CA ARG A 54 3.45 7.83 7.80
C ARG A 54 3.95 9.24 7.51
N ASN A 55 5.23 9.38 7.17
CA ASN A 55 5.86 10.67 6.94
C ASN A 55 5.74 11.09 5.46
N ILE A 56 4.52 11.05 4.95
CA ILE A 56 4.22 11.41 3.56
C ILE A 56 3.98 12.92 3.44
N ASP A 57 4.50 13.52 2.37
CA ASP A 57 4.18 14.90 2.03
C ASP A 57 2.68 15.05 1.76
N LEU A 58 2.08 16.13 2.26
CA LEU A 58 0.63 16.33 2.20
C LEU A 58 0.12 16.49 0.77
N GLU A 59 0.89 17.15 -0.11
CA GLU A 59 0.46 17.37 -1.49
C GLU A 59 0.60 16.09 -2.32
N VAL A 60 1.64 15.30 -2.06
CA VAL A 60 1.76 13.94 -2.61
C VAL A 60 0.59 13.07 -2.16
N PHE A 61 0.28 13.06 -0.86
CA PHE A 61 -0.82 12.26 -0.33
C PHE A 61 -2.15 12.65 -0.97
N LYS A 62 -2.47 13.95 -1.03
CA LYS A 62 -3.69 14.46 -1.69
C LYS A 62 -3.78 14.01 -3.14
N ARG A 63 -2.70 14.13 -3.91
CA ARG A 63 -2.67 13.65 -5.31
C ARG A 63 -3.00 12.17 -5.42
N ILE A 64 -2.52 11.36 -4.47
CA ILE A 64 -2.72 9.91 -4.48
C ILE A 64 -4.15 9.51 -4.10
N ILE A 65 -4.81 10.24 -3.20
CA ILE A 65 -6.16 9.90 -2.71
C ILE A 65 -7.31 10.62 -3.43
N GLN A 66 -7.02 11.68 -4.19
CA GLN A 66 -7.99 12.35 -5.07
C GLN A 66 -8.24 11.55 -6.35
#